data_AF-A0A1F5X248-F1
#
_entry.id   AF-A0A1F5X248-F1
#
_cell.length_a   1.000
_cell.length_b   1.000
_cell.length_c   1.000
_cell.angle_alpha   90.00
_cell.angle_beta   90.00
_cell.angle_gamma   90.00
#
_symmetry.space_group_name_H-M   'P 1'
#
loop_
_entity.id
_entity.type
_entity.pdbx_description
1 polymer ?
#
loop_
_entity_poly.entity_id
_entity_poly.type
_entity_poly.pdbx_seq_one_letter_code
_entity_poly.pdbx_strand_id
1 'polypeptide(L)'
;MNQPRSKAASQRAIKIRLIKIRGRQCERCGYEKYEILHIHHKNRNRSNNNLANLELICPNCHYEEHYLEKSWLKNNYGGVG
;
A
#
# COMPACT_ATOMS: atom_id res chain seq x y z
N MET A 1 30.25 -10.91 11.76
CA MET A 1 29.59 -11.24 10.47
C MET A 1 28.15 -10.71 10.52
N ASN A 2 27.80 -9.90 9.51
CA ASN A 2 26.57 -9.10 9.40
C ASN A 2 25.30 -9.95 9.48
N GLN A 3 24.44 -9.76 10.49
CA GLN A 3 23.05 -10.20 10.36
C GLN A 3 22.39 -9.35 9.26
N PRO A 4 21.75 -9.96 8.24
CA PRO A 4 21.05 -9.19 7.22
C PRO A 4 19.96 -8.39 7.92
N ARG A 5 20.00 -7.05 7.83
CA ARG A 5 18.96 -6.17 8.37
C ARG A 5 17.60 -6.73 7.95
N SER A 6 16.85 -7.26 8.90
CA SER A 6 15.62 -8.00 8.61
C SER A 6 14.67 -7.10 7.83
N LYS A 7 14.09 -7.60 6.72
CA LYS A 7 13.13 -6.87 5.87
C LYS A 7 12.01 -6.20 6.69
N ALA A 8 11.64 -6.79 7.83
CA ALA A 8 10.63 -6.29 8.75
C ALA A 8 11.01 -4.97 9.46
N ALA A 9 12.28 -4.78 9.83
CA ALA A 9 12.75 -3.53 10.44
C ALA A 9 12.64 -2.35 9.45
N SER A 10 12.85 -2.62 8.16
CA SER A 10 12.75 -1.63 7.09
C SER A 10 11.31 -1.16 6.84
N GLN A 11 10.33 -2.05 6.81
CA GLN A 11 8.93 -1.67 6.55
C GLN A 11 8.33 -0.78 7.65
N ARG A 12 8.65 -1.06 8.92
CA ARG A 12 8.18 -0.21 10.04
C ARG A 12 8.71 1.22 9.91
N ALA A 13 9.99 1.38 9.58
CA ALA A 13 10.60 2.68 9.36
C ALA A 13 9.97 3.43 8.18
N ILE A 14 9.68 2.73 7.08
CA ILE A 14 8.99 3.29 5.92
C ILE A 14 7.57 3.75 6.30
N LYS A 15 6.80 2.95 7.06
CA LYS A 15 5.44 3.30 7.49
C LYS A 15 5.44 4.56 8.34
N ILE A 16 6.35 4.64 9.32
CA ILE A 16 6.51 5.84 10.17
C ILE A 16 6.85 7.06 9.31
N ARG A 17 7.76 6.91 8.33
CA ARG A 17 8.12 8.00 7.42
C ARG A 17 6.91 8.47 6.61
N LEU A 18 6.15 7.56 6.02
CA LEU A 18 4.95 7.88 5.24
C LEU A 18 3.89 8.60 6.07
N ILE A 19 3.60 8.13 7.29
CA ILE A 19 2.66 8.80 8.20
C ILE A 19 3.09 10.25 8.47
N LYS A 20 4.41 10.49 8.68
CA LYS A 20 4.93 11.85 8.92
C LYS A 20 4.77 12.76 7.71
N ILE A 21 4.97 12.27 6.50
CA ILE A 21 4.97 13.09 5.28
C ILE A 21 3.60 13.19 4.60
N ARG A 22 2.68 12.26 4.85
CA ARG A 22 1.37 12.18 4.16
C ARG A 22 0.17 12.27 5.09
N GLY A 23 0.40 12.30 6.40
CA GLY A 23 -0.65 12.40 7.39
C GLY A 23 -1.13 11.04 7.91
N ARG A 24 -2.08 11.11 8.85
CA ARG A 24 -2.64 9.98 9.59
C ARG A 24 -3.96 9.49 8.99
N GLN A 25 -4.08 9.52 7.67
CA GLN A 25 -5.29 9.11 6.97
C GLN A 25 -4.96 8.29 5.72
N CYS A 26 -5.91 7.46 5.30
CA CYS A 26 -5.85 6.78 4.02
C CYS A 26 -5.81 7.81 2.88
N GLU A 27 -4.84 7.70 1.99
CA GLU A 27 -4.69 8.60 0.83
C GLU A 27 -5.82 8.47 -0.20
N ARG A 28 -6.58 7.36 -0.19
CA ARG A 28 -7.68 7.11 -1.14
C ARG A 28 -9.04 7.54 -0.62
N CYS A 29 -9.34 7.23 0.64
CA CYS A 29 -10.70 7.41 1.19
C CYS A 29 -10.77 8.25 2.47
N GLY A 30 -9.63 8.76 2.97
CA GLY A 30 -9.59 9.59 4.16
C GLY A 30 -9.75 8.87 5.50
N TYR A 31 -9.85 7.54 5.53
CA TYR A 31 -9.98 6.78 6.79
C TYR A 31 -8.84 7.07 7.79
N GLU A 32 -9.18 7.49 9.01
CA GLU A 32 -8.24 8.17 9.93
C GLU A 32 -7.57 7.27 10.99
N LYS A 33 -7.95 5.98 11.11
CA LYS A 33 -7.26 5.08 12.07
C LYS A 33 -5.91 4.65 11.49
N TYR A 34 -4.91 5.53 11.63
CA TYR A 34 -3.59 5.40 11.03
C TYR A 34 -2.81 4.15 11.47
N GLU A 35 -3.12 3.60 12.65
CA GLU A 35 -2.53 2.38 13.19
C GLU A 35 -2.72 1.21 12.23
N ILE A 36 -3.87 1.13 11.56
CA ILE A 36 -4.23 0.04 10.64
C ILE A 36 -3.88 0.32 9.17
N LEU A 37 -3.36 1.51 8.84
CA LEU A 37 -2.99 1.81 7.45
C LEU A 37 -1.83 0.91 6.98
N HIS A 38 -1.89 0.51 5.72
CA HIS A 38 -0.92 -0.35 5.06
C HIS A 38 -0.11 0.44 4.03
N ILE A 39 1.12 0.00 3.79
CA ILE A 39 1.92 0.47 2.67
C ILE A 39 1.50 -0.35 1.44
N HIS A 40 1.03 0.34 0.42
CA HIS A 40 0.76 -0.22 -0.90
C HIS A 40 1.86 0.22 -1.89
N HIS A 41 2.34 -0.72 -2.70
CA HIS A 41 3.26 -0.44 -3.81
C HIS A 41 2.43 -0.27 -5.08
N LYS A 42 2.36 0.95 -5.61
CA LYS A 42 1.57 1.30 -6.81
C LYS A 42 1.95 0.44 -8.01
N ASN A 43 3.25 0.19 -8.21
CA ASN A 43 3.75 -0.68 -9.27
C ASN A 43 3.74 -2.18 -8.92
N ARG A 44 3.22 -2.56 -7.74
CA ARG A 44 3.13 -3.93 -7.23
C ARG A 44 4.47 -4.66 -7.04
N ASN A 45 5.60 -3.97 -7.24
CA ASN A 45 6.93 -4.49 -6.98
C ASN A 45 7.36 -4.14 -5.56
N ARG A 46 7.31 -5.13 -4.66
CA ARG A 46 7.68 -5.03 -3.24
C ARG A 46 9.14 -4.64 -2.98
N SER A 47 10.02 -4.72 -3.99
CA SER A 47 11.41 -4.27 -3.89
C SER A 47 11.58 -2.77 -4.16
N ASN A 48 10.62 -2.13 -4.85
CA ASN A 48 10.68 -0.71 -5.18
C ASN A 48 10.12 0.15 -4.02
N ASN A 49 11.00 0.49 -3.08
CA ASN A 49 10.66 1.32 -1.92
C ASN A 49 10.82 2.83 -2.16
N ASN A 50 10.86 3.28 -3.41
CA ASN A 50 10.82 4.72 -3.72
C ASN A 50 9.51 5.29 -3.17
N LEU A 51 9.59 6.37 -2.38
CA LEU A 51 8.41 7.00 -1.77
C LEU A 51 7.32 7.31 -2.77
N ALA A 52 7.66 7.78 -3.99
CA ALA A 52 6.67 8.10 -5.02
C ALA A 52 5.84 6.86 -5.46
N ASN A 53 6.44 5.67 -5.37
CA ASN A 53 5.80 4.38 -5.67
C ASN A 53 4.99 3.81 -4.49
N LEU A 54 5.13 4.39 -3.29
CA LEU A 54 4.39 3.94 -2.13
C LEU A 54 3.12 4.78 -1.94
N GLU A 55 2.14 4.17 -1.28
CA GLU A 55 0.88 4.77 -0.86
C GLU A 55 0.52 4.24 0.54
N LEU A 56 -0.04 5.09 1.39
CA LEU A 56 -0.52 4.76 2.73
C LEU A 56 -2.05 4.71 2.70
N ILE A 57 -2.60 3.50 2.71
CA ILE A 57 -4.04 3.26 2.50
C ILE A 57 -4.64 2.33 3.56
N CYS A 58 -5.95 2.37 3.76
CA CYS A 58 -6.62 1.49 4.72
C CYS A 58 -6.70 0.03 4.21
N PRO A 59 -6.96 -0.94 5.10
CA PRO A 59 -7.07 -2.35 4.72
C PRO A 59 -8.13 -2.61 3.64
N ASN A 60 -9.25 -1.87 3.66
CA ASN A 60 -10.32 -2.03 2.68
C ASN A 60 -9.85 -1.60 1.28
N CYS A 61 -9.34 -0.37 1.13
CA CYS A 61 -8.81 0.09 -0.14
C CYS A 61 -7.64 -0.76 -0.63
N HIS A 62 -6.78 -1.25 0.27
CA HIS A 62 -5.71 -2.17 -0.07
C HIS A 62 -6.23 -3.51 -0.59
N TYR A 63 -7.28 -4.04 0.04
CA TYR A 63 -7.91 -5.28 -0.37
C TYR A 63 -8.61 -5.11 -1.73
N GLU A 64 -9.40 -4.05 -1.91
CA GLU A 64 -10.08 -3.71 -3.16
C GLU A 64 -9.10 -3.64 -4.33
N GLU A 65 -7.97 -2.95 -4.19
CA GLU A 65 -6.93 -2.85 -5.22
C GLU A 65 -6.44 -4.22 -5.72
N HIS A 66 -6.18 -5.14 -4.79
CA HIS A 66 -5.70 -6.48 -5.11
C HIS A 66 -6.83 -7.45 -5.53
N TYR A 67 -8.03 -7.26 -5.00
CA TYR A 67 -9.19 -8.10 -5.30
C TYR A 67 -9.77 -7.75 -6.67
N LEU A 68 -10.04 -6.46 -6.92
CA LEU A 68 -10.63 -5.98 -8.17
C LEU A 68 -9.74 -6.24 -9.39
N GLU A 69 -8.41 -6.22 -9.21
CA GLU A 69 -7.51 -6.59 -10.30
C GLU A 69 -7.66 -8.05 -10.76
N LYS A 70 -7.97 -8.96 -9.84
CA LYS A 70 -8.16 -10.39 -10.13
C LYS A 70 -9.63 -10.77 -10.29
N SER A 71 -10.53 -9.80 -10.17
CA SER A 71 -11.96 -10.08 -10.20
C SER A 71 -12.36 -10.60 -11.56
N TRP A 72 -12.97 -11.79 -11.59
CA TRP A 72 -13.53 -12.37 -12.81
C TRP A 72 -14.59 -11.47 -13.45
N LEU A 73 -15.24 -10.60 -12.65
CA LEU A 73 -16.21 -9.61 -13.15
C LEU A 73 -15.58 -8.56 -14.08
N LYS A 74 -14.26 -8.31 -13.95
CA LYS A 74 -13.53 -7.35 -14.78
C LYS A 74 -13.65 -7.66 -16.28
N ASN A 75 -13.79 -8.94 -16.63
CA ASN A 75 -13.89 -9.38 -18.02
C ASN A 75 -15.34 -9.63 -18.49
N ASN A 76 -16.32 -9.61 -17.58
CA ASN A 76 -17.67 -10.09 -17.87
C ASN A 76 -18.75 -8.99 -17.89
N TYR A 77 -18.50 -7.79 -17.34
CA TYR A 77 -19.48 -6.69 -17.27
C TYR A 77 -18.88 -5.33 -17.66
N GLY A 78 -18.17 -5.28 -18.79
CA GLY A 78 -17.72 -4.02 -19.40
C GLY A 78 -16.22 -3.81 -19.31
N GLY A 79 -15.50 -4.42 -20.26
CA GLY A 79 -14.25 -3.82 -20.72
C GLY A 79 -14.58 -2.45 -21.30
N VAL A 80 -14.07 -1.41 -20.66
CA VAL A 80 -13.85 -0.12 -21.30
C VAL A 80 -12.36 0.13 -21.20
N GLY A 81 -11.67 0.00 -22.35
CA GLY A 81 -10.34 0.54 -22.65
C GLY A 81 -9.22 0.25 -21.67
#